data_AF-A0A0N7Z9Y0-F1
#
_entry.id   AF-A0A0N7Z9Y0-F1
#
_cell.length_a   1.000
_cell.length_b   1.000
_cell.length_c   1.000
_cell.angle_alpha   90.00
_cell.angle_beta   90.00
_cell.angle_gamma   90.00
#
_symmetry.space_group_name_H-M   'P 1'
#
loop_
_entity.id
_entity.type
_entity.pdbx_description
1 polymer ?
#
loop_
_entity_poly.entity_id
_entity_poly.type
_entity_poly.pdbx_seq_one_letter_code
_entity_poly.pdbx_strand_id
1 'polypeptide(L)'
;MLTLSEVWTVSLGGGPITGVHGKLVAEKVHSPGRVLADRSVLYKYVNPNLAVVTTQGYDHINKNTMNLYLIDTVTGAVIESVSHKKVSGPLHIVHSENWVVYTFFNDKYRRFEVTSLELFEGLNQANATAFSSFGGRATPPILERQSYIMPVGVQAATHTTTEKGITTKFILFALQSGNVLQMNKWFLDPRRPVTGGPQEEGLMPYIPELRISPHDMITYNQTLPRVSAIYTAPTGLESACVVLVYGLDLFYTRMFPSKMFDVLKDDFDHYLIGGAVLALAVAALITRKLAQKKALKQAWK
;
A
#
# COMPACT_ATOMS: atom_id res chain seq x y z
N MET A 1 -16.56 -26.08 -27.90
CA MET A 1 -16.29 -26.92 -26.72
C MET A 1 -14.96 -26.43 -26.16
N LEU A 2 -14.91 -25.89 -24.94
CA LEU A 2 -13.64 -25.49 -24.33
C LEU A 2 -12.96 -26.76 -23.79
N THR A 3 -11.80 -27.11 -24.33
CA THR A 3 -10.97 -28.23 -23.85
C THR A 3 -9.92 -27.69 -22.91
N LEU A 4 -9.90 -28.16 -21.67
CA LEU A 4 -8.85 -27.83 -20.70
C LEU A 4 -7.69 -28.82 -20.86
N SER A 5 -6.48 -28.31 -20.97
CA SER A 5 -5.24 -29.10 -20.98
C SER A 5 -4.38 -28.70 -19.79
N GLU A 6 -3.74 -29.67 -19.15
CA GLU A 6 -2.75 -29.39 -18.10
C GLU A 6 -1.54 -28.66 -18.70
N VAL A 7 -1.23 -27.48 -18.18
CA VAL A 7 -0.09 -26.67 -18.62
C VAL A 7 1.10 -26.87 -17.68
N TRP A 8 0.86 -26.86 -16.38
CA TRP A 8 1.89 -27.05 -15.35
C TRP A 8 1.25 -27.57 -14.06
N THR A 9 2.06 -28.27 -13.27
CA THR A 9 1.74 -28.72 -11.91
C THR A 9 2.96 -28.50 -11.03
N VAL A 10 2.75 -27.96 -9.82
CA VAL A 10 3.83 -27.73 -8.84
C VAL A 10 3.50 -28.42 -7.53
N SER A 11 4.45 -29.18 -7.00
CA SER A 11 4.35 -29.78 -5.67
C SER A 11 5.09 -28.89 -4.68
N LEU A 12 4.35 -28.18 -3.85
CA LEU A 12 4.93 -27.37 -2.77
C LEU A 12 5.22 -28.27 -1.57
N GLY A 13 6.48 -28.28 -1.12
CA GLY A 13 6.83 -28.89 0.15
C GLY A 13 6.28 -28.08 1.34
N GLY A 14 6.31 -28.66 2.54
CA GLY A 14 6.10 -27.87 3.77
C GLY A 14 4.69 -27.86 4.35
N GLY A 15 3.88 -28.89 4.07
CA GLY A 15 2.61 -29.16 4.76
C GLY A 15 1.36 -28.76 3.97
N PRO A 16 0.16 -28.86 4.59
CA PRO A 16 -1.09 -28.44 3.97
C PRO A 16 -1.08 -26.96 3.57
N ILE A 17 -1.71 -26.66 2.43
CA ILE A 17 -1.92 -25.29 1.95
C ILE A 17 -2.99 -24.63 2.83
N THR A 18 -2.65 -23.49 3.42
CA THR A 18 -3.54 -22.70 4.28
C THR A 18 -4.29 -21.62 3.52
N GLY A 19 -3.73 -21.10 2.43
CA GLY A 19 -4.36 -20.03 1.65
C GLY A 19 -3.62 -19.71 0.36
N VAL A 20 -4.37 -19.20 -0.62
CA VAL A 20 -3.89 -18.70 -1.90
C VAL A 20 -4.42 -17.29 -2.10
N HIS A 21 -3.52 -16.32 -2.26
CA HIS A 21 -3.85 -14.89 -2.33
C HIS A 21 -3.28 -14.27 -3.61
N GLY A 22 -4.18 -13.99 -4.56
CA GLY A 22 -3.86 -13.23 -5.76
C GLY A 22 -3.96 -11.71 -5.54
N LYS A 23 -3.56 -10.94 -6.55
CA LYS A 23 -3.82 -9.50 -6.62
C LYS A 23 -5.27 -9.23 -6.99
N LEU A 24 -5.74 -8.01 -6.69
CA LEU A 24 -7.05 -7.57 -7.17
C LEU A 24 -6.98 -7.29 -8.67
N VAL A 25 -7.88 -7.89 -9.45
CA VAL A 25 -7.91 -7.77 -10.92
C VAL A 25 -8.04 -6.32 -11.39
N ALA A 26 -8.79 -5.50 -10.64
CA ALA A 26 -9.02 -4.09 -10.97
C ALA A 26 -7.94 -3.14 -10.42
N GLU A 27 -6.92 -3.66 -9.74
CA GLU A 27 -5.83 -2.83 -9.20
C GLU A 27 -5.01 -2.21 -10.32
N LYS A 28 -4.77 -0.90 -10.22
CA LYS A 28 -3.86 -0.17 -11.10
C LYS A 28 -2.61 0.25 -10.35
N VAL A 29 -1.49 0.21 -11.05
CA VAL A 29 -0.19 0.68 -10.55
C VAL A 29 0.19 1.93 -11.33
N HIS A 30 0.23 3.09 -10.65
CA HIS A 30 0.54 4.35 -11.31
C HIS A 30 2.03 4.52 -11.62
N SER A 31 2.91 4.14 -10.67
CA SER A 31 4.37 4.28 -10.84
C SER A 31 5.04 2.92 -11.02
N PRO A 32 5.71 2.67 -12.17
CA PRO A 32 6.41 1.41 -12.44
C PRO A 32 7.74 1.28 -11.69
N GLY A 33 8.27 2.38 -11.16
CA GLY A 33 9.53 2.40 -10.42
C GLY A 33 9.52 3.38 -9.27
N ARG A 34 10.59 3.36 -8.49
CA ARG A 34 10.86 4.28 -7.39
C ARG A 34 12.17 5.01 -7.67
N VAL A 35 12.19 6.31 -7.44
CA VAL A 35 13.40 7.12 -7.60
C VAL A 35 14.30 6.92 -6.38
N LEU A 36 15.58 6.67 -6.62
CA LEU A 36 16.64 6.53 -5.60
C LEU A 36 17.36 7.86 -5.36
N ALA A 37 18.21 7.92 -4.32
CA ALA A 37 19.00 9.12 -3.99
C ALA A 37 19.88 9.61 -5.14
N ASP A 38 20.51 8.66 -5.85
CA ASP A 38 21.38 8.92 -7.01
C ASP A 38 20.60 9.30 -8.28
N ARG A 39 19.29 9.55 -8.17
CA ARG A 39 18.35 9.84 -9.27
C ARG A 39 18.14 8.69 -10.24
N SER A 40 18.68 7.51 -9.95
CA SER A 40 18.35 6.31 -10.69
C SER A 40 16.94 5.82 -10.32
N VAL A 41 16.41 4.89 -11.12
CA VAL A 41 15.08 4.33 -10.92
C VAL A 41 15.22 2.85 -10.57
N LEU A 42 14.70 2.48 -9.40
CA LEU A 42 14.51 1.10 -9.01
C LEU A 42 13.15 0.62 -9.52
N TYR A 43 13.15 -0.23 -10.54
CA TYR A 43 11.92 -0.74 -11.15
C TYR A 43 11.26 -1.79 -10.26
N LYS A 44 9.95 -1.62 -10.06
CA LYS A 44 9.12 -2.54 -9.29
C LYS A 44 8.86 -3.81 -10.10
N TYR A 45 8.88 -4.96 -9.44
CA TYR A 45 8.43 -6.19 -10.09
C TYR A 45 6.91 -6.33 -9.97
N VAL A 46 6.21 -5.91 -11.03
CA VAL A 46 4.74 -5.91 -11.08
C VAL A 46 4.24 -7.03 -11.99
N ASN A 47 4.21 -8.26 -11.47
CA ASN A 47 3.61 -9.39 -12.18
C ASN A 47 2.10 -9.50 -11.85
N PRO A 48 1.18 -9.30 -12.79
CA PRO A 48 -0.27 -9.41 -12.55
C PRO A 48 -0.73 -10.83 -12.22
N ASN A 49 0.03 -11.84 -12.66
CA ASN A 49 -0.27 -13.27 -12.49
C ASN A 49 0.38 -13.86 -11.23
N LEU A 50 0.98 -13.03 -10.37
CA LEU A 50 1.63 -13.48 -9.15
C LEU A 50 0.59 -13.81 -8.09
N ALA A 51 0.69 -15.01 -7.51
CA ALA A 51 -0.09 -15.43 -6.36
C ALA A 51 0.83 -15.78 -5.19
N VAL A 52 0.35 -15.49 -3.98
CA VAL A 52 0.98 -15.90 -2.73
C VAL A 52 0.32 -17.18 -2.25
N VAL A 53 1.06 -18.28 -2.21
CA VAL A 53 0.59 -19.54 -1.65
C VAL A 53 1.26 -19.76 -0.31
N THR A 54 0.47 -20.15 0.69
CA THR A 54 0.98 -20.38 2.04
C THR A 54 0.73 -21.79 2.50
N THR A 55 1.71 -22.36 3.19
CA THR A 55 1.62 -23.68 3.78
C THR A 55 1.99 -23.60 5.24
N GLN A 56 1.34 -24.42 6.06
CA GLN A 56 1.68 -24.57 7.46
C GLN A 56 2.03 -26.02 7.73
N GLY A 57 3.24 -26.24 8.22
CA GLY A 57 3.77 -27.54 8.58
C GLY A 57 4.01 -27.66 10.07
N TYR A 58 4.06 -28.89 10.55
CA TYR A 58 4.58 -29.20 11.87
C TYR A 58 5.76 -30.15 11.71
N ASP A 59 6.90 -29.76 12.28
CA ASP A 59 8.10 -30.60 12.35
C ASP A 59 8.49 -30.75 13.83
N HIS A 60 8.86 -31.96 14.26
CA HIS A 60 9.28 -32.23 15.63
C HIS A 60 10.50 -31.37 16.04
N ILE A 61 11.36 -30.99 15.08
CA ILE A 61 12.56 -30.19 15.31
C ILE A 61 12.25 -28.69 15.26
N ASN A 62 11.61 -28.23 14.17
CA ASN A 62 11.35 -26.81 13.94
C ASN A 62 10.02 -26.30 14.54
N LYS A 63 9.25 -27.18 15.19
CA LYS A 63 7.87 -26.97 15.65
C LYS A 63 6.96 -26.53 14.49
N ASN A 64 5.99 -25.67 14.74
CA ASN A 64 5.18 -25.08 13.68
C ASN A 64 6.07 -24.27 12.73
N THR A 65 6.01 -24.59 11.46
CA THR A 65 6.66 -23.86 10.37
C THR A 65 5.59 -23.29 9.45
N MET A 66 5.84 -22.09 8.94
CA MET A 66 4.98 -21.43 7.98
C MET A 66 5.84 -21.09 6.76
N ASN A 67 5.43 -21.52 5.58
CA ASN A 67 6.10 -21.16 4.34
C ASN A 67 5.17 -20.31 3.47
N LEU A 68 5.79 -19.37 2.76
CA LEU A 68 5.15 -18.49 1.81
C LEU A 68 5.89 -18.61 0.48
N TYR A 69 5.15 -18.94 -0.56
CA TYR A 69 5.64 -19.14 -1.93
C TYR A 69 5.02 -18.07 -2.83
N LEU A 70 5.86 -17.34 -3.54
CA LEU A 70 5.43 -16.42 -4.59
C LEU A 70 5.49 -17.17 -5.91
N ILE A 71 4.33 -17.48 -6.48
CA ILE A 71 4.20 -18.34 -7.66
C ILE A 71 3.58 -17.56 -8.80
N ASP A 72 4.16 -17.67 -9.98
CA ASP A 72 3.52 -17.21 -11.21
C ASP A 72 2.47 -18.24 -11.65
N THR A 73 1.20 -17.83 -11.67
CA THR A 73 0.06 -18.69 -12.01
C THR A 73 0.00 -19.08 -13.49
N VAL A 74 0.78 -18.44 -14.37
CA VAL A 74 0.82 -18.78 -15.80
C VAL A 74 1.86 -19.86 -16.08
N THR A 75 3.04 -19.78 -15.47
CA THR A 75 4.15 -20.71 -15.73
C THR A 75 4.33 -21.79 -14.65
N GLY A 76 3.76 -21.59 -13.46
CA GLY A 76 4.01 -22.43 -12.29
C GLY A 76 5.36 -22.20 -11.62
N ALA A 77 6.12 -21.20 -12.06
CA ALA A 77 7.44 -20.91 -11.52
C ALA A 77 7.33 -20.32 -10.11
N VAL A 78 8.05 -20.91 -9.16
CA VAL A 78 8.25 -20.34 -7.82
C VAL A 78 9.31 -19.25 -7.95
N ILE A 79 8.86 -18.00 -7.86
CA ILE A 79 9.71 -16.82 -7.95
C ILE A 79 10.56 -16.68 -6.70
N GLU A 80 9.93 -16.81 -5.53
CA GLU A 80 10.58 -16.66 -4.24
C GLU A 80 9.90 -17.53 -3.19
N SER A 81 10.67 -17.93 -2.17
CA SER A 81 10.14 -18.71 -1.05
C SER A 81 10.68 -18.22 0.29
N VAL A 82 9.79 -18.04 1.26
CA VAL A 82 10.13 -17.55 2.60
C VAL A 82 9.59 -18.54 3.63
N SER A 83 10.46 -18.99 4.54
CA SER A 83 10.11 -19.93 5.61
C SER A 83 10.31 -19.29 6.97
N HIS A 84 9.29 -19.39 7.82
CA HIS A 84 9.31 -19.00 9.23
C HIS A 84 9.22 -20.23 10.12
N LYS A 85 10.02 -20.24 11.18
CA LYS A 85 10.08 -21.33 12.16
C LYS A 85 9.51 -20.86 13.49
N LYS A 86 8.84 -21.77 14.21
CA LYS A 86 8.21 -21.49 15.50
C LYS A 86 7.17 -20.36 15.39
N VAL A 87 6.28 -20.50 14.41
CA VAL A 87 5.23 -19.52 14.11
C VAL A 87 3.86 -20.20 14.13
N SER A 88 2.89 -19.53 14.74
CA SER A 88 1.49 -19.96 14.76
C SER A 88 0.58 -18.94 14.07
N GLY A 89 -0.57 -19.43 13.59
CA GLY A 89 -1.61 -18.63 12.95
C GLY A 89 -2.53 -17.94 13.98
N PRO A 90 -3.51 -17.14 13.52
CA PRO A 90 -3.94 -16.98 12.13
C PRO A 90 -2.98 -16.15 11.28
N LEU A 91 -2.90 -16.47 9.99
CA LEU A 91 -2.12 -15.77 8.99
C LEU A 91 -3.04 -14.86 8.18
N HIS A 92 -2.72 -13.56 8.15
CA HIS A 92 -3.40 -12.60 7.29
C HIS A 92 -2.41 -12.04 6.28
N ILE A 93 -2.77 -12.09 5.00
CA ILE A 93 -1.91 -11.69 3.87
C ILE A 93 -2.61 -10.61 3.06
N VAL A 94 -1.85 -9.58 2.73
CA VAL A 94 -2.24 -8.49 1.86
C VAL A 94 -1.23 -8.42 0.73
N HIS A 95 -1.69 -8.69 -0.49
CA HIS A 95 -0.88 -8.64 -1.71
C HIS A 95 -1.37 -7.50 -2.60
N SER A 96 -0.46 -6.59 -2.97
CA SER A 96 -0.77 -5.42 -3.78
C SER A 96 0.48 -4.95 -4.52
N GLU A 97 0.32 -4.41 -5.72
CA GLU A 97 1.41 -3.91 -6.58
C GLU A 97 2.62 -4.86 -6.72
N ASN A 98 3.72 -4.58 -6.03
CA ASN A 98 4.96 -5.35 -6.01
C ASN A 98 5.31 -5.86 -4.60
N TRP A 99 4.37 -5.78 -3.66
CA TRP A 99 4.62 -6.01 -2.25
C TRP A 99 3.60 -6.94 -1.61
N VAL A 100 4.05 -7.64 -0.59
CA VAL A 100 3.24 -8.56 0.20
C VAL A 100 3.48 -8.25 1.67
N VAL A 101 2.43 -7.93 2.40
CA VAL A 101 2.48 -7.77 3.85
C VAL A 101 1.68 -8.90 4.47
N TYR A 102 2.25 -9.58 5.45
CA TYR A 102 1.56 -10.61 6.18
C TYR A 102 1.86 -10.58 7.67
N THR A 103 0.93 -11.10 8.45
CA THR A 103 1.00 -11.09 9.92
C THR A 103 0.90 -12.50 10.48
N PHE A 104 1.63 -12.75 11.56
CA PHE A 104 1.65 -14.05 12.23
C PHE A 104 2.03 -13.90 13.70
N PHE A 105 1.84 -14.97 14.49
CA PHE A 105 2.30 -15.01 15.87
C PHE A 105 3.63 -15.78 15.99
N ASN A 106 4.65 -15.13 16.55
CA ASN A 106 5.95 -15.75 16.76
C ASN A 106 5.96 -16.50 18.10
N ASP A 107 5.97 -17.83 18.07
CA ASP A 107 5.95 -18.66 19.28
C ASP A 107 7.25 -18.57 20.09
N LYS A 108 8.38 -18.27 19.44
CA LYS A 108 9.68 -18.13 20.10
C LYS A 108 9.74 -16.87 20.97
N TYR A 109 9.25 -15.75 20.45
CA TYR A 109 9.28 -14.45 21.13
C TYR A 109 7.95 -14.06 21.77
N ARG A 110 6.90 -14.88 21.59
CA ARG A 110 5.55 -14.70 22.16
C ARG A 110 4.93 -13.35 21.81
N ARG A 111 5.04 -12.95 20.54
CA ARG A 111 4.58 -11.63 20.04
C ARG A 111 4.03 -11.74 18.63
N PHE A 112 3.18 -10.77 18.26
CA PHE A 112 2.71 -10.64 16.88
C PHE A 112 3.76 -9.92 16.03
N GLU A 113 3.98 -10.42 14.83
CA GLU A 113 4.91 -9.83 13.87
C GLU A 113 4.20 -9.57 12.54
N VAL A 114 4.60 -8.49 11.88
CA VAL A 114 4.16 -8.09 10.55
C VAL A 114 5.41 -8.10 9.67
N THR A 115 5.46 -8.91 8.64
CA THR A 115 6.56 -8.90 7.68
C THR A 115 6.12 -8.29 6.37
N SER A 116 6.92 -7.37 5.85
CA SER A 116 6.77 -6.82 4.50
C SER A 116 7.80 -7.41 3.58
N LEU A 117 7.36 -7.80 2.39
CA LEU A 117 8.15 -8.21 1.25
C LEU A 117 7.91 -7.21 0.12
N GLU A 118 8.97 -6.77 -0.55
CA GLU A 118 8.90 -6.00 -1.79
C GLU A 118 9.77 -6.65 -2.85
N LEU A 119 9.26 -6.72 -4.07
CA LEU A 119 9.97 -7.30 -5.21
C LEU A 119 10.34 -6.20 -6.21
N PHE A 120 11.58 -6.24 -6.70
CA PHE A 120 12.13 -5.31 -7.67
C PHE A 120 12.75 -6.05 -8.85
N GLU A 121 12.75 -5.41 -10.03
CA GLU A 121 13.50 -5.91 -11.19
C GLU A 121 14.97 -5.49 -11.13
N GLY A 122 15.25 -4.37 -10.47
CA GLY A 122 16.57 -3.73 -10.41
C GLY A 122 16.57 -2.37 -11.10
N LEU A 123 17.75 -1.94 -11.56
CA LEU A 123 17.94 -0.65 -12.23
C LEU A 123 17.55 -0.65 -13.71
N ASN A 124 17.45 -1.84 -14.31
CA ASN A 124 17.07 -2.02 -15.71
C ASN A 124 15.73 -2.76 -15.77
N GLN A 125 14.82 -2.28 -16.61
CA GLN A 125 13.54 -2.92 -16.83
C GLN A 125 13.68 -4.03 -17.89
N ALA A 126 13.08 -5.19 -17.65
CA ALA A 126 13.14 -6.30 -18.61
C ALA A 126 12.35 -6.00 -19.89
N ASN A 127 11.16 -5.41 -19.75
CA ASN A 127 10.35 -4.91 -20.86
C ASN A 127 9.48 -3.74 -20.39
N ALA A 128 9.61 -2.59 -21.05
CA ALA A 128 8.86 -1.38 -20.70
C ALA A 128 7.43 -1.33 -21.24
N THR A 129 7.11 -2.15 -22.25
CA THR A 129 5.85 -2.04 -23.00
C THR A 129 4.77 -2.99 -22.48
N ALA A 130 5.13 -4.25 -22.24
CA ALA A 130 4.19 -5.27 -21.81
C ALA A 130 4.87 -6.30 -20.91
N PHE A 131 4.14 -6.74 -19.90
CA PHE A 131 4.53 -7.86 -19.06
C PHE A 131 4.14 -9.18 -19.71
N SER A 132 5.06 -10.15 -19.74
CA SER A 132 4.77 -11.54 -20.13
C SER A 132 5.44 -12.49 -19.17
N SER A 133 4.66 -13.41 -18.58
CA SER A 133 5.17 -14.46 -17.71
C SER A 133 6.14 -15.43 -18.41
N PHE A 134 6.02 -15.58 -19.74
CA PHE A 134 6.93 -16.39 -20.57
C PHE A 134 8.09 -15.59 -21.17
N GLY A 135 8.03 -14.25 -21.08
CA GLY A 135 9.12 -13.39 -21.52
C GLY A 135 10.32 -13.65 -20.61
N GLY A 136 11.25 -14.49 -21.09
CA GLY A 136 12.38 -14.99 -20.32
C GLY A 136 13.07 -13.85 -19.57
N ARG A 137 13.05 -13.92 -18.24
CA ARG A 137 13.75 -12.97 -17.39
C ARG A 137 15.21 -13.40 -17.32
N ALA A 138 16.13 -12.51 -17.67
CA ALA A 138 17.56 -12.80 -17.56
C ALA A 138 18.01 -12.92 -16.09
N THR A 139 17.29 -12.30 -15.15
CA THR A 139 17.61 -12.27 -13.72
C THR A 139 16.35 -12.46 -12.87
N PRO A 140 16.44 -13.19 -11.74
CA PRO A 140 15.36 -13.25 -10.75
C PRO A 140 15.11 -11.88 -10.12
N PRO A 141 13.87 -11.60 -9.65
CA PRO A 141 13.59 -10.34 -8.98
C PRO A 141 14.34 -10.25 -7.65
N ILE A 142 14.71 -9.03 -7.28
CA ILE A 142 15.35 -8.74 -6.00
C ILE A 142 14.25 -8.68 -4.94
N LEU A 143 14.34 -9.55 -3.94
CA LEU A 143 13.44 -9.57 -2.79
C LEU A 143 14.05 -8.81 -1.62
N GLU A 144 13.39 -7.72 -1.23
CA GLU A 144 13.69 -7.04 0.02
C GLU A 144 12.62 -7.38 1.05
N ARG A 145 13.06 -7.65 2.28
CA ARG A 145 12.17 -8.07 3.36
C ARG A 145 12.57 -7.46 4.68
N GLN A 146 11.57 -7.07 5.45
CA GLN A 146 11.76 -6.59 6.81
C GLN A 146 10.56 -6.98 7.67
N SER A 147 10.83 -7.33 8.92
CA SER A 147 9.80 -7.68 9.89
C SER A 147 9.68 -6.61 10.97
N TYR A 148 8.46 -6.41 11.44
CA TYR A 148 8.10 -5.44 12.47
C TYR A 148 7.29 -6.13 13.55
N ILE A 149 7.30 -5.56 14.74
CA ILE A 149 6.58 -6.05 15.90
C ILE A 149 5.25 -5.30 15.99
N MET A 150 4.16 -6.06 16.02
CA MET A 150 2.82 -5.54 16.22
C MET A 150 2.41 -5.76 17.68
N PRO A 151 1.98 -4.73 18.43
CA PRO A 151 1.67 -4.89 19.84
C PRO A 151 0.33 -5.62 20.09
N VAL A 152 -0.56 -5.67 19.08
CA VAL A 152 -1.90 -6.27 19.19
C VAL A 152 -2.12 -7.26 18.04
N GLY A 153 -2.83 -8.35 18.30
CA GLY A 153 -3.19 -9.32 17.27
C GLY A 153 -4.14 -8.77 16.23
N VAL A 154 -4.09 -9.34 15.03
CA VAL A 154 -4.92 -8.98 13.87
C VAL A 154 -5.97 -10.08 13.65
N GLN A 155 -7.19 -9.68 13.27
CA GLN A 155 -8.30 -10.58 12.89
C GLN A 155 -8.54 -10.59 11.37
N ALA A 156 -8.30 -9.46 10.71
CA ALA A 156 -8.40 -9.32 9.26
C ALA A 156 -7.47 -8.21 8.79
N ALA A 157 -6.95 -8.33 7.56
CA ALA A 157 -6.13 -7.30 6.94
C ALA A 157 -6.51 -7.11 5.48
N THR A 158 -6.48 -5.86 5.01
CA THR A 158 -6.65 -5.52 3.59
C THR A 158 -5.88 -4.25 3.27
N HIS A 159 -5.84 -3.83 2.00
CA HIS A 159 -5.24 -2.55 1.59
C HIS A 159 -6.30 -1.63 0.98
N THR A 160 -6.03 -0.33 0.98
CA THR A 160 -6.87 0.67 0.31
C THR A 160 -6.74 0.60 -1.20
N THR A 161 -7.86 0.73 -1.90
CA THR A 161 -7.94 0.69 -3.38
C THR A 161 -8.55 1.98 -3.92
N THR A 162 -7.92 2.57 -4.93
CA THR A 162 -8.41 3.76 -5.66
C THR A 162 -8.37 3.54 -7.18
N GLU A 163 -8.99 4.42 -7.96
CA GLU A 163 -9.22 4.19 -9.40
C GLU A 163 -7.95 4.16 -10.23
N LYS A 164 -6.96 4.98 -9.87
CA LYS A 164 -5.69 5.16 -10.58
C LYS A 164 -4.49 4.65 -9.79
N GLY A 165 -4.63 4.41 -8.48
CA GLY A 165 -3.52 3.98 -7.63
C GLY A 165 -2.43 5.04 -7.48
N ILE A 166 -2.81 6.32 -7.48
CA ILE A 166 -1.92 7.48 -7.29
C ILE A 166 -1.77 7.79 -5.80
N THR A 167 -2.87 7.72 -5.03
CA THR A 167 -2.82 8.00 -3.60
C THR A 167 -1.94 6.99 -2.86
N THR A 168 -1.36 7.40 -1.74
CA THR A 168 -0.54 6.51 -0.92
C THR A 168 -1.36 5.33 -0.40
N LYS A 169 -0.85 4.11 -0.54
CA LYS A 169 -1.55 2.91 -0.05
C LYS A 169 -1.45 2.80 1.47
N PHE A 170 -2.60 2.57 2.09
CA PHE A 170 -2.70 2.21 3.49
C PHE A 170 -3.12 0.75 3.61
N ILE A 171 -2.64 0.11 4.67
CA ILE A 171 -3.05 -1.23 5.06
C ILE A 171 -3.96 -1.09 6.26
N LEU A 172 -5.10 -1.75 6.19
CA LEU A 172 -6.12 -1.75 7.23
C LEU A 172 -5.99 -3.03 8.02
N PHE A 173 -5.77 -2.91 9.32
CA PHE A 173 -5.70 -4.03 10.25
C PHE A 173 -6.90 -3.97 11.19
N ALA A 174 -7.79 -4.95 11.12
CA ALA A 174 -8.78 -5.17 12.16
C ALA A 174 -8.06 -5.80 13.36
N LEU A 175 -7.94 -5.04 14.44
CA LEU A 175 -7.27 -5.49 15.65
C LEU A 175 -8.20 -6.38 16.48
N GLN A 176 -7.61 -7.27 17.28
CA GLN A 176 -8.37 -8.09 18.23
C GLN A 176 -9.11 -7.27 19.30
N SER A 177 -8.71 -6.01 19.52
CA SER A 177 -9.41 -5.06 20.38
C SER A 177 -10.75 -4.56 19.80
N GLY A 178 -11.03 -4.86 18.52
CA GLY A 178 -12.22 -4.41 17.81
C GLY A 178 -12.07 -3.08 17.08
N ASN A 179 -10.91 -2.42 17.17
CA ASN A 179 -10.62 -1.22 16.38
C ASN A 179 -9.99 -1.59 15.04
N VAL A 180 -10.26 -0.80 14.00
CA VAL A 180 -9.57 -0.93 12.70
C VAL A 180 -8.51 0.15 12.59
N LEU A 181 -7.26 -0.28 12.51
CA LEU A 181 -6.09 0.58 12.36
C LEU A 181 -5.80 0.80 10.87
N GLN A 182 -5.66 2.06 10.45
CA GLN A 182 -5.03 2.39 9.18
C GLN A 182 -3.53 2.59 9.38
N MET A 183 -2.72 1.96 8.54
CA MET A 183 -1.26 2.12 8.59
C MET A 183 -0.73 2.42 7.20
N ASN A 184 -0.02 3.54 7.06
CA ASN A 184 0.62 3.89 5.80
C ASN A 184 1.67 2.83 5.44
N LYS A 185 1.68 2.37 4.19
CA LYS A 185 2.66 1.39 3.68
C LYS A 185 4.11 1.84 3.89
N TRP A 186 4.38 3.14 3.96
CA TRP A 186 5.72 3.65 4.28
C TRP A 186 6.24 3.11 5.62
N PHE A 187 5.39 2.94 6.65
CA PHE A 187 5.75 2.32 7.93
C PHE A 187 6.25 0.88 7.80
N LEU A 188 5.86 0.19 6.74
CA LEU A 188 6.23 -1.19 6.47
C LEU A 188 7.16 -1.30 5.25
N ASP A 189 7.94 -0.26 4.95
CA ASP A 189 8.92 -0.28 3.86
C ASP A 189 10.18 -1.08 4.26
N PRO A 190 10.51 -2.19 3.56
CA PRO A 190 11.65 -3.02 3.95
C PRO A 190 13.01 -2.34 3.77
N ARG A 191 13.07 -1.24 3.01
CA ARG A 191 14.31 -0.46 2.76
C ARG A 191 14.69 0.46 3.90
N ARG A 192 13.85 0.56 4.94
CA ARG A 192 14.13 1.43 6.09
C ARG A 192 15.50 1.07 6.69
N PRO A 193 16.47 2.01 6.71
CA PRO A 193 17.83 1.72 7.13
C PRO A 193 17.89 1.52 8.65
N VAL A 194 18.63 0.52 9.09
CA VAL A 194 18.90 0.30 10.53
C VAL A 194 19.85 1.38 11.06
N THR A 195 20.81 1.81 10.24
CA THR A 195 21.83 2.81 10.60
C THR A 195 22.02 3.81 9.47
N GLY A 196 21.86 5.12 9.75
CA GLY A 196 22.37 6.25 8.94
C GLY A 196 22.25 6.12 7.42
N GLY A 197 21.08 5.75 6.90
CA GLY A 197 20.87 5.62 5.45
C GLY A 197 20.83 6.96 4.71
N PRO A 198 20.86 6.93 3.36
CA PRO A 198 20.84 8.13 2.54
C PRO A 198 19.57 8.94 2.79
N GLN A 199 19.75 10.12 3.42
CA GLN A 199 18.64 11.01 3.80
C GLN A 199 17.87 11.54 2.58
N GLU A 200 18.51 11.58 1.41
CA GLU A 200 17.94 12.09 0.16
C GLU A 200 16.70 11.30 -0.30
N GLU A 201 16.59 10.01 0.03
CA GLU A 201 15.40 9.20 -0.30
C GLU A 201 14.21 9.47 0.64
N GLY A 202 14.42 10.21 1.75
CA GLY A 202 13.39 10.44 2.76
C GLY A 202 12.94 9.17 3.49
N LEU A 203 13.73 8.10 3.44
CA LEU A 203 13.45 6.86 4.16
C LEU A 203 13.56 7.08 5.67
N MET A 204 12.51 6.75 6.40
CA MET A 204 12.58 6.79 7.85
C MET A 204 13.44 5.64 8.40
N PRO A 205 14.15 5.86 9.52
CA PRO A 205 14.98 4.81 10.13
C PRO A 205 14.12 3.62 10.53
N TYR A 206 14.69 2.42 10.49
CA TYR A 206 14.02 1.21 10.93
C TYR A 206 13.77 1.27 12.43
N ILE A 207 12.50 1.17 12.81
CA ILE A 207 12.05 1.02 14.19
C ILE A 207 11.23 -0.27 14.21
N PRO A 208 11.67 -1.33 14.90
CA PRO A 208 11.00 -2.62 14.88
C PRO A 208 9.60 -2.54 15.49
N GLU A 209 9.42 -1.76 16.54
CA GLU A 209 8.14 -1.63 17.24
C GLU A 209 7.22 -0.62 16.53
N LEU A 210 6.07 -1.11 16.04
CA LEU A 210 5.06 -0.26 15.43
C LEU A 210 4.27 0.44 16.53
N ARG A 211 4.29 1.78 16.50
CA ARG A 211 3.51 2.61 17.42
C ARG A 211 2.10 2.76 16.86
N ILE A 212 1.10 2.35 17.64
CA ILE A 212 -0.31 2.52 17.30
C ILE A 212 -0.79 3.82 17.93
N SER A 213 -1.20 4.78 17.10
CA SER A 213 -1.87 6.00 17.57
C SER A 213 -3.38 5.79 17.57
N PRO A 214 -4.11 6.27 18.59
CA PRO A 214 -5.57 6.32 18.56
C PRO A 214 -6.13 7.12 17.37
N HIS A 215 -5.38 8.10 16.85
CA HIS A 215 -5.78 8.91 15.70
C HIS A 215 -5.77 8.12 14.38
N ASP A 216 -5.07 6.99 14.34
CA ASP A 216 -5.02 6.11 13.17
C ASP A 216 -6.15 5.07 13.18
N MET A 217 -7.05 5.10 14.17
CA MET A 217 -8.20 4.21 14.24
C MET A 217 -9.38 4.77 13.45
N ILE A 218 -9.80 4.07 12.40
CA ILE A 218 -10.91 4.52 11.54
C ILE A 218 -12.28 4.28 12.15
N THR A 219 -12.34 3.43 13.17
CA THR A 219 -13.59 3.11 13.89
C THR A 219 -13.92 4.14 14.95
N TYR A 220 -13.06 5.15 15.19
CA TYR A 220 -13.24 6.18 16.21
C TYR A 220 -13.61 5.58 17.58
N ASN A 221 -14.85 5.80 18.06
CA ASN A 221 -15.36 5.30 19.34
C ASN A 221 -16.20 4.02 19.19
N GLN A 222 -16.30 3.46 17.98
CA GLN A 222 -17.06 2.24 17.72
C GLN A 222 -16.10 1.05 17.78
N THR A 223 -16.42 0.07 18.62
CA THR A 223 -15.66 -1.19 18.69
C THR A 223 -16.42 -2.24 17.90
N LEU A 224 -15.71 -2.95 17.02
CA LEU A 224 -16.27 -3.96 16.13
C LEU A 224 -15.86 -5.34 16.63
N PRO A 225 -16.72 -6.06 17.37
CA PRO A 225 -16.40 -7.40 17.82
C PRO A 225 -16.34 -8.38 16.65
N ARG A 226 -15.31 -9.24 16.65
CA ARG A 226 -15.16 -10.38 15.73
C ARG A 226 -15.32 -9.99 14.26
N VAL A 227 -14.36 -9.20 13.77
CA VAL A 227 -14.28 -8.84 12.35
C VAL A 227 -13.90 -10.09 11.55
N SER A 228 -14.67 -10.39 10.51
CA SER A 228 -14.40 -11.51 9.60
C SER A 228 -13.56 -11.06 8.41
N ALA A 229 -13.87 -9.89 7.83
CA ALA A 229 -13.08 -9.33 6.73
C ALA A 229 -13.35 -7.83 6.56
N ILE A 230 -12.46 -7.20 5.78
CA ILE A 230 -12.55 -5.79 5.40
C ILE A 230 -12.56 -5.75 3.88
N TYR A 231 -13.55 -5.08 3.32
CA TYR A 231 -13.67 -4.82 1.89
C TYR A 231 -13.40 -3.34 1.61
N THR A 232 -12.63 -3.07 0.55
CA THR A 232 -12.35 -1.71 0.09
C THR A 232 -12.77 -1.57 -1.36
N ALA A 233 -13.35 -0.44 -1.69
CA ALA A 233 -13.73 -0.09 -3.05
C ALA A 233 -13.24 1.32 -3.41
N PRO A 234 -12.78 1.54 -4.66
CA PRO A 234 -12.49 2.87 -5.14
C PRO A 234 -13.79 3.69 -5.22
N THR A 235 -13.64 5.01 -5.11
CA THR A 235 -14.71 5.96 -5.44
C THR A 235 -14.35 6.70 -6.73
N GLY A 236 -15.29 7.47 -7.30
CA GLY A 236 -15.00 8.35 -8.44
C GLY A 236 -13.99 9.48 -8.17
N LEU A 237 -13.50 9.58 -6.93
CA LEU A 237 -12.43 10.48 -6.51
C LEU A 237 -11.18 9.66 -6.17
N GLU A 238 -10.03 10.08 -6.69
CA GLU A 238 -8.77 9.36 -6.46
C GLU A 238 -8.28 9.54 -5.03
N SER A 239 -8.68 10.62 -4.35
CA SER A 239 -8.33 10.84 -2.95
C SER A 239 -9.12 10.00 -1.95
N ALA A 240 -10.17 9.31 -2.39
CA ALA A 240 -11.13 8.68 -1.51
C ALA A 240 -11.38 7.20 -1.86
N CYS A 241 -11.46 6.37 -0.82
CA CYS A 241 -11.91 4.99 -0.92
C CYS A 241 -13.01 4.72 0.11
N VAL A 242 -13.87 3.77 -0.20
CA VAL A 242 -14.89 3.26 0.69
C VAL A 242 -14.36 2.03 1.39
N VAL A 243 -14.59 1.94 2.69
CA VAL A 243 -14.22 0.81 3.53
C VAL A 243 -15.47 0.24 4.17
N LEU A 244 -15.74 -1.04 3.93
CA LEU A 244 -16.78 -1.82 4.58
C LEU A 244 -16.13 -2.92 5.42
N VAL A 245 -16.28 -2.83 6.73
CA VAL A 245 -15.85 -3.85 7.68
C VAL A 245 -17.07 -4.70 8.03
N TYR A 246 -16.94 -6.01 7.94
CA TYR A 246 -18.03 -6.92 8.26
C TYR A 246 -17.56 -8.08 9.15
N GLY A 247 -18.46 -8.54 10.01
CA GLY A 247 -18.23 -9.62 10.94
C GLY A 247 -19.50 -9.95 11.70
N LEU A 248 -19.47 -9.82 13.03
CA LEU A 248 -20.71 -9.78 13.81
C LEU A 248 -21.53 -8.52 13.49
N ASP A 249 -20.85 -7.38 13.44
CA ASP A 249 -21.43 -6.08 13.10
C ASP A 249 -20.95 -5.60 11.73
N LEU A 250 -21.67 -4.63 11.17
CA LEU A 250 -21.33 -3.96 9.91
C LEU A 250 -20.91 -2.52 10.21
N PHE A 251 -19.77 -2.12 9.67
CA PHE A 251 -19.26 -0.76 9.77
C PHE A 251 -18.81 -0.25 8.42
N TYR A 252 -19.20 0.96 8.08
CA TYR A 252 -18.90 1.59 6.81
C TYR A 252 -18.33 2.98 7.05
N THR A 253 -17.24 3.30 6.36
CA THR A 253 -16.68 4.66 6.37
C THR A 253 -16.00 4.99 5.05
N ARG A 254 -15.82 6.28 4.78
CA ARG A 254 -14.96 6.77 3.70
C ARG A 254 -13.60 7.13 4.29
N MET A 255 -12.54 6.75 3.58
CA MET A 255 -11.17 7.00 3.99
C MET A 255 -10.45 7.82 2.93
N PHE A 256 -9.59 8.73 3.38
CA PHE A 256 -8.82 9.64 2.54
C PHE A 256 -7.31 9.47 2.77
N PRO A 257 -6.65 8.49 2.12
CA PRO A 257 -5.26 8.12 2.42
C PRO A 257 -4.26 9.29 2.32
N SER A 258 -4.37 10.13 1.29
CA SER A 258 -3.50 11.31 1.09
C SER A 258 -4.22 12.64 1.32
N LYS A 259 -5.28 12.64 2.15
CA LYS A 259 -6.25 13.76 2.28
C LYS A 259 -6.98 14.05 0.96
N MET A 260 -8.01 14.88 1.02
CA MET A 260 -8.82 15.27 -0.15
C MET A 260 -8.05 16.28 -1.02
N PHE A 261 -7.20 15.80 -1.92
CA PHE A 261 -6.41 16.65 -2.83
C PHE A 261 -7.13 16.99 -4.15
N ASP A 262 -8.19 16.27 -4.48
CA ASP A 262 -9.02 16.46 -5.68
C ASP A 262 -10.35 17.17 -5.37
N VAL A 263 -10.55 17.60 -4.13
CA VAL A 263 -11.71 18.39 -3.68
C VAL A 263 -11.21 19.66 -2.99
N LEU A 264 -11.94 20.76 -3.17
CA LEU A 264 -11.68 21.99 -2.43
C LEU A 264 -11.87 21.73 -0.93
N LYS A 265 -11.03 22.35 -0.09
CA LYS A 265 -11.17 22.16 1.35
C LYS A 265 -12.50 22.71 1.86
N ASP A 266 -13.06 22.05 2.87
CA ASP A 266 -14.28 22.51 3.53
C ASP A 266 -14.10 23.85 4.26
N ASP A 267 -12.87 24.15 4.70
CA ASP A 267 -12.50 25.40 5.40
C ASP A 267 -12.04 26.53 4.47
N PHE A 268 -12.31 26.42 3.17
CA PHE A 268 -11.88 27.42 2.19
C PHE A 268 -12.62 28.75 2.37
N ASP A 269 -11.86 29.83 2.60
CA ASP A 269 -12.41 31.17 2.78
C ASP A 269 -12.73 31.83 1.43
N HIS A 270 -13.94 31.58 0.97
CA HIS A 270 -14.49 32.15 -0.26
C HIS A 270 -14.64 33.68 -0.17
N TYR A 271 -14.90 34.22 1.02
CA TYR A 271 -15.13 35.65 1.21
C TYR A 271 -13.84 36.45 1.11
N LEU A 272 -12.74 35.93 1.66
CA LEU A 272 -11.42 36.58 1.56
C LEU A 272 -10.98 36.73 0.09
N ILE A 273 -11.08 35.66 -0.70
CA ILE A 273 -10.67 35.69 -2.10
C ILE A 273 -11.63 36.57 -2.92
N GLY A 274 -12.93 36.44 -2.70
CA GLY A 274 -13.92 37.31 -3.34
C GLY A 274 -13.66 38.80 -3.04
N GLY A 275 -13.38 39.13 -1.78
CA GLY A 275 -13.03 40.47 -1.34
C GLY A 275 -11.73 40.99 -1.95
N ALA A 276 -10.68 40.16 -2.00
CA ALA A 276 -9.40 40.52 -2.59
C ALA A 276 -9.51 40.81 -4.10
N VAL A 277 -10.26 39.97 -4.83
CA VAL A 277 -10.51 40.18 -6.27
C VAL A 277 -11.27 41.48 -6.51
N LEU A 278 -12.30 41.76 -5.69
CA LEU A 278 -13.08 42.99 -5.80
C LEU A 278 -12.23 44.23 -5.47
N ALA A 279 -11.41 44.17 -4.43
CA ALA A 279 -10.48 45.24 -4.06
C ALA A 279 -9.46 45.53 -5.18
N LEU A 280 -8.88 44.48 -5.77
CA LEU A 280 -7.95 44.62 -6.90
C LEU A 280 -8.64 45.20 -8.14
N ALA A 281 -9.88 44.82 -8.44
CA ALA A 281 -10.65 45.37 -9.55
C ALA A 281 -10.93 46.87 -9.36
N VAL A 282 -11.34 47.28 -8.15
CA VAL A 282 -11.56 48.70 -7.81
C VAL A 282 -10.26 49.49 -7.90
N ALA A 283 -9.16 48.96 -7.35
CA ALA A 283 -7.85 49.58 -7.42
C ALA A 283 -7.36 49.74 -8.87
N ALA A 284 -7.58 48.75 -9.74
CA ALA A 284 -7.25 48.81 -11.15
C ALA A 284 -8.04 49.90 -11.90
N LEU A 285 -9.33 50.05 -11.61
CA LEU A 285 -10.16 51.10 -12.22
C LEU A 285 -9.72 52.51 -11.79
N ILE A 286 -9.42 52.68 -10.51
CA ILE A 286 -8.93 53.96 -9.96
C ILE A 286 -7.57 54.30 -10.58
N THR A 287 -6.62 53.36 -10.55
CA THR A 287 -5.28 53.56 -11.12
C THR A 287 -5.34 53.83 -12.63
N ARG A 288 -6.20 53.15 -13.38
CA ARG A 288 -6.42 53.44 -14.81
C ARG A 288 -6.87 54.88 -15.04
N LYS A 289 -7.87 55.35 -14.29
CA LYS A 289 -8.35 56.74 -14.39
C LYS A 289 -7.26 57.74 -14.02
N LEU A 290 -6.49 57.47 -12.97
CA LEU A 290 -5.38 58.33 -12.55
C LEU A 290 -4.26 58.37 -13.61
N ALA A 291 -3.93 57.23 -14.22
CA ALA A 291 -2.93 57.13 -15.28
C ALA A 291 -3.36 57.89 -16.54
N GLN A 292 -4.60 57.74 -16.99
CA GLN A 292 -5.15 58.49 -18.13
C GLN A 292 -5.09 60.00 -17.89
N LYS A 293 -5.44 60.46 -16.68
CA LYS A 293 -5.37 61.87 -16.32
C LYS A 293 -3.92 62.38 -16.30
N LYS A 294 -2.98 61.59 -15.79
CA LYS A 294 -1.54 61.93 -15.78
C LYS A 294 -0.99 62.02 -17.19
N ALA A 295 -1.28 61.04 -18.06
CA ALA A 295 -0.83 61.02 -19.45
C ALA A 295 -1.37 62.21 -20.25
N LEU A 296 -2.66 62.54 -20.09
CA LEU A 296 -3.26 63.73 -20.70
C LEU A 296 -2.53 65.02 -20.27
N LYS A 297 -2.29 65.18 -18.96
CA LYS A 297 -1.58 66.37 -18.44
C LYS A 297 -0.13 66.48 -18.95
N GLN A 298 0.51 65.35 -19.24
CA GLN A 298 1.85 65.31 -19.82
C GLN A 298 1.85 65.66 -21.32
N ALA A 299 0.83 65.22 -22.07
CA ALA A 299 0.69 65.52 -23.49
C ALA A 299 0.28 66.97 -23.78
N TRP A 300 -0.36 67.63 -22.81
CA TRP A 300 -0.78 69.05 -22.90
C TRP A 300 0.28 70.02 -22.37
N LYS A 301 1.49 69.53 -22.11
CA LYS A 301 2.65 70.30 -21.69
C LYS A 301 3.59 70.45 -22.87
#